data_AF-A0A960T6T8-F1
#
_entry.id   AF-A0A960T6T8-F1
#
_cell.length_a   1.000
_cell.length_b   1.000
_cell.length_c   1.000
_cell.angle_alpha   90.00
_cell.angle_beta   90.00
_cell.angle_gamma   90.00
#
_symmetry.space_group_name_H-M   'P 1'
#
loop_
_entity.id
_entity.type
_entity.pdbx_description
1 polymer ?
#
loop_
_entity_poly.entity_id
_entity_poly.type
_entity_poly.pdbx_seq_one_letter_code
_entity_poly.pdbx_strand_id
1 'polypeptide(L)'
;MSSPERVRQLHKQLARVEQALVEREKLEHQRQEIETKYEALKEELHEGIRRLHSFKDPHSTERKELAEKTERLQLQVSELSGIKGDIDHQLDNLEEDFEALQQQLRGHLVAEIIELHPNARPSWEAIQQSMKEIGEGHAHIRKGIDALQEVLTPMQTAMEARRTQRRRGLMNIIFGRNPTVVIAGYLDKAHQAAKSGYALNFEQRPAHLRTHHSAVNLSGLHEIFFKITQACEARDALKTLDTVFASLTKETEAMYETLQLDLAMVEGELDEIEAETRDWMQRYTDQVQA
;
A
#
# COMPACT_ATOMS: atom_id res chain seq x y z
N MET A 1 14.68 -37.43 -18.83
CA MET A 1 14.50 -36.55 -20.01
C MET A 1 15.71 -35.65 -20.07
N SER A 2 16.17 -35.30 -21.28
CA SER A 2 17.41 -34.53 -21.44
C SER A 2 17.32 -33.20 -20.65
N SER A 3 18.32 -32.93 -19.82
CA SER A 3 18.36 -31.73 -18.96
C SER A 3 18.23 -30.41 -19.76
N PRO A 4 18.75 -30.30 -21.00
CA PRO A 4 18.52 -29.14 -21.87
C PRO A 4 17.07 -28.90 -22.33
N GLU A 5 16.33 -29.95 -22.68
CA GLU A 5 14.93 -29.81 -23.13
C GLU A 5 14.03 -29.39 -21.97
N ARG A 6 14.34 -29.87 -20.75
CA ARG A 6 13.61 -29.51 -19.54
C ARG A 6 13.77 -28.04 -19.17
N VAL A 7 14.99 -27.50 -19.24
CA VAL A 7 15.26 -26.06 -19.06
C VAL A 7 14.42 -25.22 -20.03
N ARG A 8 14.38 -25.60 -21.32
CA ARG A 8 13.56 -24.90 -22.32
C ARG A 8 12.06 -24.97 -22.03
N GLN A 9 11.58 -26.13 -21.59
CA GLN A 9 10.18 -26.31 -21.26
C GLN A 9 9.78 -25.45 -20.04
N LEU A 10 10.59 -25.50 -18.98
CA LEU A 10 10.36 -24.71 -17.77
C LEU A 10 10.42 -23.21 -18.04
N HIS A 11 11.38 -22.74 -18.82
CA HIS A 11 11.48 -21.34 -19.20
C HIS A 11 10.26 -20.86 -20.01
N LYS A 12 9.78 -21.67 -20.97
CA LYS A 12 8.55 -21.36 -21.72
C LYS A 12 7.30 -21.35 -20.84
N GLN A 13 7.22 -22.26 -19.86
CA GLN A 13 6.11 -22.29 -18.91
C GLN A 13 6.15 -21.06 -18.01
N LEU A 14 7.33 -20.69 -17.50
CA LEU A 14 7.52 -19.51 -16.68
C LEU A 14 7.10 -18.24 -17.43
N ALA A 15 7.54 -18.05 -18.68
CA ALA A 15 7.15 -16.90 -19.49
C ALA A 15 5.64 -16.78 -19.71
N ARG A 16 4.92 -17.92 -19.84
CA ARG A 16 3.45 -17.92 -19.96
C ARG A 16 2.78 -17.49 -18.67
N VAL A 17 3.26 -17.98 -17.52
CA VAL A 17 2.73 -17.61 -16.21
C VAL A 17 3.00 -16.12 -15.94
N GLU A 18 4.20 -15.64 -16.24
CA GLU A 18 4.55 -14.22 -16.11
C GLU A 18 3.65 -13.33 -16.98
N GLN A 19 3.36 -13.74 -18.22
CA GLN A 19 2.42 -13.02 -19.08
C GLN A 19 0.99 -13.00 -18.51
N ALA A 20 0.52 -14.13 -17.97
CA ALA A 20 -0.80 -14.23 -17.35
C ALA A 20 -0.93 -13.36 -16.10
N LEU A 21 0.13 -13.25 -15.28
CA LEU A 21 0.18 -12.35 -14.12
C LEU A 21 0.11 -10.88 -14.54
N VAL A 22 0.86 -10.47 -15.56
CA VAL A 22 0.80 -9.09 -16.09
C VAL A 22 -0.58 -8.76 -16.65
N GLU A 23 -1.23 -9.72 -17.32
CA GLU A 23 -2.60 -9.55 -17.81
C GLU A 23 -3.60 -9.43 -16.66
N ARG A 24 -3.44 -10.23 -15.61
CA ARG A 24 -4.25 -10.15 -14.39
C ARG A 24 -4.13 -8.79 -13.72
N GLU A 25 -2.91 -8.30 -13.47
CA GLU A 25 -2.67 -6.98 -12.85
C GLU A 25 -3.33 -5.85 -13.66
N LYS A 26 -3.23 -5.92 -15.00
CA LYS A 26 -3.87 -4.95 -15.89
C LYS A 26 -5.40 -4.99 -15.77
N LEU A 27 -5.99 -6.17 -15.71
CA LEU A 27 -7.43 -6.34 -15.54
C LEU A 27 -7.90 -5.88 -14.16
N GLU A 28 -7.15 -6.17 -13.10
CA GLU A 28 -7.43 -5.70 -11.75
C GLU A 28 -7.38 -4.15 -11.67
N HIS A 29 -6.40 -3.52 -12.32
CA HIS A 29 -6.33 -2.07 -12.41
C HIS A 29 -7.53 -1.47 -13.17
N GLN A 30 -7.88 -2.06 -14.32
CA GLN A 30 -9.05 -1.64 -15.10
C GLN A 30 -10.35 -1.80 -14.30
N ARG A 31 -10.48 -2.89 -13.54
CA ARG A 31 -11.60 -3.13 -12.63
C ARG A 31 -11.73 -2.03 -11.58
N GLN A 32 -10.63 -1.65 -10.93
CA GLN A 32 -10.61 -0.58 -9.92
C GLN A 32 -11.00 0.78 -10.53
N GLU A 33 -10.50 1.12 -11.71
CA GLU A 33 -10.89 2.35 -12.41
C GLU A 33 -12.38 2.39 -12.73
N ILE A 34 -12.92 1.27 -13.23
CA ILE A 34 -14.34 1.15 -13.58
C ILE A 34 -15.21 1.18 -12.32
N GLU A 35 -14.80 0.50 -11.24
CA GLU A 35 -15.52 0.50 -9.98
C GLU A 35 -15.60 1.91 -9.38
N THR A 36 -14.50 2.67 -9.43
CA THR A 36 -14.46 4.06 -8.98
C THR A 36 -15.40 4.95 -9.80
N LYS A 37 -15.38 4.81 -11.14
CA LYS A 37 -16.27 5.56 -12.04
C LYS A 37 -17.74 5.15 -11.84
N TYR A 38 -17.99 3.86 -11.65
CA TYR A 38 -19.31 3.29 -11.44
C TYR A 38 -19.94 3.83 -10.16
N GLU A 39 -19.24 3.80 -9.03
CA GLU A 39 -19.77 4.32 -7.76
C GLU A 39 -20.00 5.84 -7.82
N ALA A 40 -19.10 6.61 -8.44
CA ALA A 40 -19.31 8.05 -8.64
C ALA A 40 -20.57 8.36 -9.47
N LEU A 41 -20.76 7.69 -10.62
CA LEU A 41 -21.93 7.90 -11.48
C LEU A 41 -23.22 7.40 -10.82
N LYS A 42 -23.16 6.34 -10.02
CA LYS A 42 -24.29 5.81 -9.26
C LYS A 42 -24.72 6.77 -8.15
N GLU A 43 -23.79 7.41 -7.46
CA GLU A 43 -24.09 8.49 -6.52
C GLU A 43 -24.74 9.70 -7.21
N GLU A 44 -24.20 10.13 -8.37
CA GLU A 44 -24.80 11.19 -9.18
C GLU A 44 -26.21 10.83 -9.67
N LEU A 45 -26.43 9.58 -10.09
CA LEU A 45 -27.73 9.06 -10.50
C LEU A 45 -28.73 9.10 -9.33
N HIS A 46 -28.35 8.60 -8.15
CA HIS A 46 -29.19 8.65 -6.97
C HIS A 46 -29.55 10.08 -6.57
N GLU A 47 -28.59 11.01 -6.64
CA GLU A 47 -28.84 12.42 -6.39
C GLU A 47 -29.76 13.05 -7.44
N GLY A 48 -29.58 12.70 -8.72
CA GLY A 48 -30.46 13.11 -9.82
C GLY A 48 -31.90 12.62 -9.61
N ILE A 49 -32.08 11.35 -9.24
CA ILE A 49 -33.38 10.75 -8.92
C ILE A 49 -34.01 11.44 -7.70
N ARG A 50 -33.24 11.70 -6.62
CA ARG A 50 -33.73 12.44 -5.44
C ARG A 50 -34.23 13.82 -5.82
N ARG A 51 -33.47 14.55 -6.65
CA ARG A 51 -33.86 15.89 -7.13
C ARG A 51 -35.10 15.83 -8.01
N LEU A 52 -35.22 14.86 -8.91
CA LEU A 52 -36.42 14.65 -9.73
C LEU A 52 -37.68 14.47 -8.89
N HIS A 53 -37.60 13.72 -7.79
CA HIS A 53 -38.71 13.53 -6.85
C HIS A 53 -39.06 14.79 -6.04
N SER A 54 -38.15 15.77 -5.95
CA SER A 54 -38.38 17.03 -5.21
C SER A 54 -39.10 18.11 -6.02
N PHE A 55 -39.20 17.96 -7.34
CA PHE A 55 -39.91 18.92 -8.20
C PHE A 55 -41.43 18.82 -8.02
N LYS A 56 -42.07 19.94 -7.71
CA LYS A 56 -43.54 20.05 -7.56
C LYS A 56 -44.27 20.20 -8.89
N ASP A 57 -43.64 20.81 -9.90
CA ASP A 57 -44.23 21.01 -11.23
C ASP A 57 -43.72 19.94 -12.21
N PRO A 58 -44.60 19.04 -12.69
CA PRO A 58 -44.22 17.97 -13.62
C PRO A 58 -43.85 18.47 -15.03
N HIS A 59 -44.19 19.71 -15.41
CA HIS A 59 -43.96 20.23 -16.76
C HIS A 59 -42.82 21.26 -16.88
N SER A 60 -42.13 21.56 -15.78
CA SER A 60 -40.99 22.49 -15.79
C SER A 60 -39.87 22.00 -16.74
N THR A 61 -39.24 22.95 -17.42
CA THR A 61 -38.10 22.70 -18.33
C THR A 61 -36.91 22.10 -17.58
N GLU A 62 -36.63 22.61 -16.38
CA GLU A 62 -35.56 22.10 -15.50
C GLU A 62 -35.76 20.62 -15.13
N ARG A 63 -37.01 20.18 -14.89
CA ARG A 63 -37.31 18.77 -14.61
C ARG A 63 -37.07 17.89 -15.83
N LYS A 64 -37.40 18.37 -17.04
CA LYS A 64 -37.16 17.62 -18.29
C LYS A 64 -35.66 17.45 -18.55
N GLU A 65 -34.88 18.52 -18.41
CA GLU A 65 -33.42 18.48 -18.56
C GLU A 65 -32.77 17.54 -17.54
N LEU A 66 -33.25 17.57 -16.28
CA LEU A 66 -32.77 16.66 -15.24
C LEU A 66 -33.18 15.20 -15.52
N ALA A 67 -34.37 14.96 -16.08
CA ALA A 67 -34.82 13.63 -16.45
C ALA A 67 -33.96 13.03 -17.58
N GLU A 68 -33.70 13.80 -18.63
CA GLU A 68 -32.80 13.39 -19.71
C GLU A 68 -31.38 13.12 -19.21
N LYS A 69 -30.85 13.96 -18.29
CA LYS A 69 -29.55 13.71 -17.66
C LYS A 69 -29.55 12.41 -16.85
N THR A 70 -30.61 12.16 -16.09
CA THR A 70 -30.75 10.96 -15.24
C THR A 70 -30.84 9.70 -16.10
N GLU A 71 -31.56 9.74 -17.23
CA GLU A 71 -31.63 8.62 -18.18
C GLU A 71 -30.27 8.32 -18.82
N ARG A 72 -29.51 9.36 -19.22
CA ARG A 72 -28.14 9.18 -19.72
C ARG A 72 -27.21 8.57 -18.67
N LEU A 73 -27.29 9.05 -17.42
CA LEU A 73 -26.51 8.47 -16.31
C LEU A 73 -26.90 7.01 -16.06
N GLN A 74 -28.19 6.67 -16.17
CA GLN A 74 -28.66 5.29 -16.00
C GLN A 74 -28.11 4.35 -17.08
N LEU A 75 -28.05 4.81 -18.33
CA LEU A 75 -27.41 4.06 -19.43
C LEU A 75 -25.92 3.85 -19.17
N GLN A 76 -25.19 4.90 -18.79
CA GLN A 76 -23.75 4.81 -18.47
C GLN A 76 -23.46 3.85 -17.31
N VAL A 77 -24.28 3.88 -16.25
CA VAL A 77 -24.16 2.96 -15.11
C VAL A 77 -24.41 1.51 -15.56
N SER A 78 -25.39 1.27 -16.44
CA SER A 78 -25.66 -0.06 -17.00
C SER A 78 -24.51 -0.56 -17.88
N GLU A 79 -23.94 0.29 -18.72
CA GLU A 79 -22.79 -0.04 -19.56
C GLU A 79 -21.56 -0.40 -18.72
N LEU A 80 -21.21 0.43 -17.72
CA LEU A 80 -20.10 0.16 -16.81
C LEU A 80 -20.32 -1.12 -15.98
N SER A 81 -21.57 -1.41 -15.59
CA SER A 81 -21.90 -2.66 -14.91
C SER A 81 -21.65 -3.88 -15.80
N GLY A 82 -21.93 -3.78 -17.10
CA GLY A 82 -21.64 -4.83 -18.07
C GLY A 82 -20.13 -5.05 -18.22
N ILE A 83 -19.37 -3.96 -18.42
CA ILE A 83 -17.91 -4.03 -18.57
C ILE A 83 -17.25 -4.57 -17.29
N LYS A 84 -17.72 -4.17 -16.10
CA LYS A 84 -17.24 -4.73 -14.83
C LYS A 84 -17.45 -6.24 -14.79
N GLY A 85 -18.64 -6.71 -15.18
CA GLY A 85 -18.96 -8.14 -15.25
C GLY A 85 -18.06 -8.90 -16.21
N ASP A 86 -17.75 -8.33 -17.38
CA ASP A 86 -16.84 -8.94 -18.35
C ASP A 86 -15.41 -9.06 -17.79
N ILE A 87 -14.92 -8.04 -17.08
CA ILE A 87 -13.59 -8.06 -16.45
C ILE A 87 -13.56 -9.06 -15.30
N ASP A 88 -14.58 -9.10 -14.44
CA ASP A 88 -14.69 -10.09 -13.36
C ASP A 88 -14.65 -11.51 -13.97
N HIS A 89 -15.35 -11.74 -15.08
CA HIS A 89 -15.35 -13.02 -15.77
C HIS A 89 -13.98 -13.38 -16.39
N GLN A 90 -13.23 -12.39 -16.87
CA GLN A 90 -11.87 -12.57 -17.37
C GLN A 90 -10.88 -12.87 -16.24
N LEU A 91 -11.02 -12.20 -15.09
CA LEU A 91 -10.24 -12.47 -13.89
C LEU A 91 -10.51 -13.87 -13.35
N ASP A 92 -11.77 -14.32 -13.33
CA ASP A 92 -12.14 -15.69 -12.92
C ASP A 92 -11.52 -16.77 -13.83
N ASN A 93 -11.23 -16.44 -15.09
CA ASN A 93 -10.56 -17.35 -16.02
C ASN A 93 -9.02 -17.38 -15.83
N LEU A 94 -8.45 -16.41 -15.12
CA LEU A 94 -7.03 -16.38 -14.77
C LEU A 94 -6.87 -17.12 -13.42
N GLU A 95 -6.12 -18.22 -13.42
CA GLU A 95 -5.91 -19.06 -12.24
C GLU A 95 -5.45 -18.25 -11.01
N GLU A 96 -6.04 -18.52 -9.84
CA GLU A 96 -5.71 -17.83 -8.59
C GLU A 96 -4.29 -18.16 -8.07
N ASP A 97 -3.69 -19.28 -8.52
CA ASP A 97 -2.42 -19.80 -8.00
C ASP A 97 -1.17 -19.46 -8.85
N PHE A 98 -1.28 -18.53 -9.81
CA PHE A 98 -0.17 -18.21 -10.72
C PHE A 98 1.10 -17.72 -10.00
N GLU A 99 0.98 -17.01 -8.88
CA GLU A 99 2.15 -16.55 -8.10
C GLU A 99 2.93 -17.73 -7.48
N ALA A 100 2.21 -18.67 -6.87
CA ALA A 100 2.82 -19.88 -6.29
C ALA A 100 3.45 -20.75 -7.39
N LEU A 101 2.76 -20.88 -8.53
CA LEU A 101 3.26 -21.59 -9.69
C LEU A 101 4.51 -20.91 -10.29
N GLN A 102 4.53 -19.58 -10.37
CA GLN A 102 5.69 -18.81 -10.85
C GLN A 102 6.92 -19.06 -9.96
N GLN A 103 6.76 -18.99 -8.64
CA GLN A 103 7.85 -19.26 -7.69
C GLN A 103 8.37 -20.69 -7.83
N GLN A 104 7.47 -21.67 -7.95
CA GLN A 104 7.84 -23.07 -8.14
C GLN A 104 8.61 -23.28 -9.45
N LEU A 105 8.12 -22.71 -10.57
CA LEU A 105 8.77 -22.81 -11.87
C LEU A 105 10.14 -22.13 -11.89
N ARG A 106 10.28 -20.95 -11.27
CA ARG A 106 11.58 -20.27 -11.08
C ARG A 106 12.55 -21.15 -10.32
N GLY A 107 12.13 -21.72 -9.19
CA GLY A 107 12.96 -22.62 -8.38
C GLY A 107 13.44 -23.85 -9.15
N HIS A 108 12.54 -24.50 -9.90
CA HIS A 108 12.89 -25.65 -10.74
C HIS A 108 13.85 -25.26 -11.89
N LEU A 109 13.61 -24.12 -12.55
CA LEU A 109 14.46 -23.64 -13.65
C LEU A 109 15.88 -23.35 -13.16
N VAL A 110 16.01 -22.64 -12.04
CA VAL A 110 17.31 -22.34 -11.43
C VAL A 110 18.05 -23.63 -11.06
N ALA A 111 17.37 -24.62 -10.47
CA ALA A 111 17.99 -25.88 -10.10
C ALA A 111 18.57 -26.62 -11.31
N GLU A 112 17.81 -26.70 -12.40
CA GLU A 112 18.26 -27.33 -13.66
C GLU A 112 19.39 -26.54 -14.33
N ILE A 113 19.36 -25.21 -14.30
CA ILE A 113 20.46 -24.37 -14.80
C ILE A 113 21.75 -24.63 -14.00
N ILE A 114 21.67 -24.72 -12.67
CA ILE A 114 22.85 -24.99 -11.82
C ILE A 114 23.39 -26.41 -12.05
N GLU A 115 22.52 -27.39 -12.30
CA GLU A 115 22.94 -28.75 -12.64
C GLU A 115 23.74 -28.79 -13.96
N LEU A 116 23.30 -28.05 -14.99
CA LEU A 116 23.97 -27.94 -16.29
C LEU A 116 25.21 -27.03 -16.26
N HIS A 117 25.16 -25.97 -15.45
CA HIS A 117 26.20 -24.96 -15.33
C HIS A 117 26.59 -24.76 -13.86
N PRO A 118 27.34 -25.70 -13.24
CA PRO A 118 27.73 -25.58 -11.83
C PRO A 118 28.56 -24.33 -11.52
N ASN A 119 29.24 -23.78 -12.53
CA ASN A 119 29.98 -22.52 -12.45
C ASN A 119 29.08 -21.28 -12.30
N ALA A 120 27.78 -21.38 -12.59
CA ALA A 120 26.79 -20.32 -12.41
C ALA A 120 26.36 -20.17 -10.93
N ARG A 121 26.55 -21.21 -10.12
CA ARG A 121 26.09 -21.24 -8.73
C ARG A 121 26.58 -20.06 -7.86
N PRO A 122 27.86 -19.66 -7.87
CA PRO A 122 28.31 -18.53 -7.05
C PRO A 122 27.62 -17.20 -7.42
N SER A 123 27.33 -17.00 -8.71
CA SER A 123 26.60 -15.80 -9.15
C SER A 123 25.14 -15.82 -8.71
N TRP A 124 24.48 -16.98 -8.72
CA TRP A 124 23.13 -17.13 -8.21
C TRP A 124 23.05 -16.92 -6.69
N GLU A 125 23.98 -17.51 -5.94
CA GLU A 125 24.05 -17.33 -4.48
C GLU A 125 24.26 -15.85 -4.11
N ALA A 126 25.01 -15.10 -4.91
CA ALA A 126 25.15 -13.65 -4.73
C ALA A 126 23.82 -12.91 -4.97
N ILE A 127 23.08 -13.23 -6.05
CA ILE A 127 21.75 -12.65 -6.32
C ILE A 127 20.76 -12.97 -5.19
N GLN A 128 20.72 -14.22 -4.73
CA GLN A 128 19.85 -14.63 -3.62
C GLN A 128 20.18 -13.90 -2.31
N GLN A 129 21.46 -13.73 -2.01
CA GLN A 129 21.90 -13.01 -0.83
C GLN A 129 21.47 -11.53 -0.92
N SER A 130 21.64 -10.89 -2.07
CA SER A 130 21.16 -9.53 -2.30
C SER A 130 19.63 -9.43 -2.16
N MET A 131 18.86 -10.32 -2.78
CA MET A 131 17.39 -10.35 -2.63
C MET A 131 16.96 -10.45 -1.16
N LYS A 132 17.62 -11.32 -0.39
CA LYS A 132 17.32 -11.51 1.02
C LYS A 132 17.62 -10.25 1.82
N GLU A 133 18.79 -9.65 1.64
CA GLU A 133 19.21 -8.45 2.36
C GLU A 133 18.28 -7.26 2.08
N ILE A 134 17.93 -7.04 0.81
CA ILE A 134 17.02 -5.96 0.42
C ILE A 134 15.59 -6.25 0.88
N GLY A 135 15.12 -7.49 0.79
CA GLY A 135 13.81 -7.90 1.31
C GLY A 135 13.68 -7.71 2.83
N GLU A 136 14.73 -8.01 3.60
CA GLU A 136 14.80 -7.71 5.03
C GLU A 136 14.74 -6.19 5.29
N GLY A 137 15.46 -5.40 4.50
CA GLY A 137 15.41 -3.93 4.54
C GLY A 137 14.01 -3.37 4.26
N HIS A 138 13.39 -3.81 3.17
CA HIS A 138 12.02 -3.45 2.77
C HIS A 138 11.03 -3.73 3.91
N ALA A 139 11.05 -4.95 4.46
CA ALA A 139 10.16 -5.33 5.55
C ALA A 139 10.39 -4.49 6.82
N HIS A 140 11.62 -4.06 7.07
CA HIS A 140 11.96 -3.24 8.23
C HIS A 140 11.48 -1.78 8.08
N ILE A 141 11.64 -1.19 6.89
CA ILE A 141 11.09 0.13 6.55
C ILE A 141 9.56 0.11 6.68
N ARG A 142 8.90 -0.90 6.10
CA ARG A 142 7.44 -1.06 6.14
C ARG A 142 6.91 -1.08 7.57
N LYS A 143 7.56 -1.86 8.45
CA LYS A 143 7.23 -1.88 9.88
C LYS A 143 7.38 -0.50 10.55
N GLY A 144 8.40 0.26 10.17
CA GLY A 144 8.60 1.63 10.66
C GLY A 144 7.48 2.58 10.20
N ILE A 145 7.11 2.51 8.92
CA ILE A 145 6.00 3.26 8.34
C ILE A 145 4.69 2.94 9.05
N ASP A 146 4.37 1.66 9.20
CA ASP A 146 3.13 1.20 9.86
C ASP A 146 3.08 1.70 11.31
N ALA A 147 4.18 1.57 12.06
CA ALA A 147 4.27 2.06 13.44
C ALA A 147 4.10 3.59 13.54
N LEU A 148 4.64 4.37 12.59
CA LEU A 148 4.42 5.82 12.55
C LEU A 148 2.95 6.15 12.25
N GLN A 149 2.30 5.46 11.30
CA GLN A 149 0.89 5.69 10.99
C GLN A 149 -0.02 5.39 12.19
N GLU A 150 0.28 4.33 12.94
CA GLU A 150 -0.45 3.95 14.14
C GLU A 150 -0.41 5.05 15.23
N VAL A 151 0.66 5.84 15.27
CA VAL A 151 0.81 6.95 16.23
C VAL A 151 0.28 8.28 15.67
N LEU A 152 0.55 8.55 14.39
CA LEU A 152 0.18 9.79 13.71
C LEU A 152 -1.35 9.96 13.62
N THR A 153 -2.07 8.89 13.28
CA THR A 153 -3.55 8.88 13.19
C THR A 153 -4.23 9.35 14.48
N PRO A 154 -3.99 8.74 15.66
CA PRO A 154 -4.61 9.19 16.90
C PRO A 154 -4.16 10.59 17.33
N MET A 155 -2.90 10.98 17.08
CA MET A 155 -2.42 12.33 17.37
C MET A 155 -3.16 13.40 16.55
N GLN A 156 -3.27 13.21 15.24
CA GLN A 156 -4.02 14.13 14.36
C GLN A 156 -5.50 14.20 14.75
N THR A 157 -6.11 13.05 15.07
CA THR A 157 -7.51 12.98 15.52
C THR A 157 -7.72 13.72 16.84
N ALA A 158 -6.79 13.59 17.80
CA ALA A 158 -6.83 14.34 19.06
C ALA A 158 -6.73 15.86 18.83
N MET A 159 -5.84 16.29 17.94
CA MET A 159 -5.69 17.70 17.56
C MET A 159 -6.94 18.26 16.86
N GLU A 160 -7.55 17.51 15.94
CA GLU A 160 -8.77 17.91 15.25
C GLU A 160 -9.98 17.99 16.18
N ALA A 161 -10.12 17.00 17.09
CA ALA A 161 -11.14 17.02 18.14
C ALA A 161 -10.98 18.27 19.03
N ARG A 162 -9.73 18.65 19.36
CA ARG A 162 -9.41 19.85 20.13
C ARG A 162 -9.76 21.14 19.39
N ARG A 163 -9.40 21.25 18.10
CA ARG A 163 -9.77 22.39 17.23
C ARG A 163 -11.29 22.52 17.13
N THR A 164 -11.99 21.42 16.96
CA THR A 164 -13.46 21.38 16.90
C THR A 164 -14.11 21.80 18.22
N GLN A 165 -13.58 21.35 19.36
CA GLN A 165 -14.02 21.80 20.68
C GLN A 165 -13.87 23.31 20.85
N ARG A 166 -12.72 23.89 20.45
CA ARG A 166 -12.51 25.34 20.51
C ARG A 166 -13.50 26.11 19.63
N ARG A 167 -13.79 25.62 18.43
CA ARG A 167 -14.73 26.26 17.49
C ARG A 167 -16.19 26.15 17.95
N ARG A 168 -16.61 25.00 18.50
CA ARG A 168 -18.01 24.75 18.89
C ARG A 168 -18.34 25.19 20.33
N GLY A 169 -17.34 25.47 21.17
CA GLY A 169 -17.54 25.96 22.53
C GLY A 169 -18.39 25.02 23.40
N LEU A 170 -19.14 25.60 24.35
CA LEU A 170 -20.00 24.92 25.34
C LEU A 170 -21.03 23.93 24.73
N MET A 171 -21.37 24.03 23.44
CA MET A 171 -22.39 23.18 22.80
C MET A 171 -22.12 21.67 22.95
N ASN A 172 -20.86 21.23 22.83
CA ASN A 172 -20.54 19.80 23.01
C ASN A 172 -20.78 19.31 24.44
N ILE A 173 -20.53 20.18 25.43
CA ILE A 173 -20.76 19.90 26.86
C ILE A 173 -22.27 19.85 27.14
N ILE A 174 -23.05 20.72 26.49
CA ILE A 174 -24.51 20.78 26.60
C ILE A 174 -25.18 19.50 26.07
N PHE A 175 -24.62 18.85 25.04
CA PHE A 175 -25.10 17.56 24.53
C PHE A 175 -24.51 16.32 25.23
N GLY A 176 -23.91 16.48 26.41
CA GLY A 176 -23.45 15.37 27.25
C GLY A 176 -22.20 14.63 26.77
N ARG A 177 -21.54 15.10 25.70
CA ARG A 177 -20.24 14.57 25.29
C ARG A 177 -19.16 15.37 25.98
N ASN A 178 -18.35 14.74 26.83
CA ASN A 178 -17.18 15.40 27.41
C ASN A 178 -16.00 15.33 26.40
N PRO A 179 -15.73 16.39 25.62
CA PRO A 179 -14.68 16.38 24.60
C PRO A 179 -13.29 16.10 25.19
N THR A 180 -13.07 16.43 26.46
CA THR A 180 -11.81 16.15 27.16
C THR A 180 -11.58 14.64 27.31
N VAL A 181 -12.63 13.86 27.58
CA VAL A 181 -12.55 12.39 27.68
C VAL A 181 -12.24 11.77 26.32
N VAL A 182 -12.86 12.29 25.25
CA VAL A 182 -12.61 11.82 23.88
C VAL A 182 -11.17 12.09 23.46
N ILE A 183 -10.66 13.32 23.70
CA ILE A 183 -9.27 13.69 23.40
C ILE A 183 -8.30 12.83 24.21
N ALA A 184 -8.55 12.63 25.51
CA ALA A 184 -7.73 11.76 26.35
C ALA A 184 -7.68 10.31 25.84
N GLY A 185 -8.80 9.77 25.34
CA GLY A 185 -8.83 8.43 24.74
C GLY A 185 -7.95 8.30 23.49
N TYR A 186 -7.86 9.35 22.65
CA TYR A 186 -6.95 9.35 21.50
C TYR A 186 -5.48 9.50 21.92
N LEU A 187 -5.19 10.31 22.95
CA LEU A 187 -3.84 10.42 23.50
C LEU A 187 -3.36 9.10 24.11
N ASP A 188 -4.24 8.37 24.80
CA ASP A 188 -3.91 7.05 25.34
C ASP A 188 -3.64 6.04 24.23
N LYS A 189 -4.39 6.08 23.11
CA LYS A 189 -4.09 5.27 21.93
C LYS A 189 -2.74 5.62 21.32
N ALA A 190 -2.43 6.91 21.16
CA ALA A 190 -1.12 7.35 20.67
C ALA A 190 0.02 6.92 21.60
N HIS A 191 -0.21 6.96 22.91
CA HIS A 191 0.73 6.49 23.92
C HIS A 191 1.00 5.00 23.84
N GLN A 192 -0.05 4.18 23.74
CA GLN A 192 0.07 2.73 23.60
C GLN A 192 0.78 2.37 22.30
N ALA A 193 0.42 3.00 21.18
CA ALA A 193 1.08 2.82 19.89
C ALA A 193 2.56 3.22 19.94
N ALA A 194 2.89 4.35 20.59
CA ALA A 194 4.28 4.78 20.75
C ALA A 194 5.10 3.81 21.63
N LYS A 195 4.50 3.25 22.70
CA LYS A 195 5.15 2.22 23.52
C LYS A 195 5.40 0.93 22.75
N SER A 196 4.43 0.49 21.94
CA SER A 196 4.59 -0.65 21.05
C SER A 196 5.68 -0.39 20.00
N GLY A 197 5.68 0.80 19.39
CA GLY A 197 6.70 1.24 18.45
C GLY A 197 8.10 1.30 19.06
N TYR A 198 8.23 1.79 20.29
CA TYR A 198 9.49 1.80 21.05
C TYR A 198 10.03 0.39 21.34
N ALA A 199 9.15 -0.60 21.47
CA ALA A 199 9.54 -2.00 21.67
C ALA A 199 10.00 -2.67 20.35
N LEU A 200 9.66 -2.10 19.19
CA LEU A 200 10.23 -2.50 17.92
C LEU A 200 11.67 -2.01 17.89
N ASN A 201 12.62 -2.92 18.09
CA ASN A 201 14.03 -2.59 18.16
C ASN A 201 14.56 -2.19 16.77
N PHE A 202 14.44 -0.90 16.45
CA PHE A 202 14.94 -0.29 15.21
C PHE A 202 16.47 -0.06 15.22
N GLU A 203 17.18 -0.46 16.29
CA GLU A 203 18.64 -0.29 16.41
C GLU A 203 19.44 -1.31 15.58
N GLN A 204 18.81 -2.39 15.10
CA GLN A 204 19.50 -3.39 14.29
C GLN A 204 19.57 -2.95 12.83
N ARG A 205 20.62 -2.18 12.51
CA ARG A 205 21.09 -1.97 11.14
C ARG A 205 21.35 -3.34 10.49
N PRO A 206 20.70 -3.69 9.37
CA PRO A 206 21.21 -4.75 8.51
C PRO A 206 22.59 -4.31 8.02
N ALA A 207 23.64 -4.96 8.49
CA ALA A 207 25.03 -4.52 8.28
C ALA A 207 25.49 -4.61 6.81
N HIS A 208 24.63 -5.04 5.89
CA HIS A 208 24.99 -5.51 4.56
C HIS A 208 24.34 -4.74 3.41
N LEU A 209 23.50 -3.72 3.68
CA LEU A 209 23.06 -2.81 2.62
C LEU A 209 24.30 -2.17 2.00
N ARG A 210 24.60 -2.61 0.77
CA ARG A 210 25.79 -2.21 0.05
C ARG A 210 25.81 -0.70 -0.06
N THR A 211 27.03 -0.17 0.04
CA THR A 211 27.43 1.15 -0.43
C THR A 211 26.67 1.53 -1.70
N HIS A 212 25.56 2.27 -1.57
CA HIS A 212 25.08 3.37 -2.41
C HIS A 212 23.72 3.84 -1.87
N HIS A 213 23.76 4.82 -0.96
CA HIS A 213 22.72 5.83 -0.72
C HIS A 213 21.44 5.64 0.12
N SER A 214 21.07 4.47 0.64
CA SER A 214 19.88 4.38 1.54
C SER A 214 20.25 3.82 2.92
N ALA A 215 20.98 4.61 3.69
CA ALA A 215 21.06 4.37 5.13
C ALA A 215 19.70 4.73 5.75
N VAL A 216 18.76 3.79 5.74
CA VAL A 216 17.46 3.95 6.39
C VAL A 216 17.71 4.32 7.84
N ASN A 217 17.52 5.60 8.18
CA ASN A 217 17.86 6.12 9.48
C ASN A 217 16.69 5.94 10.45
N LEU A 218 16.39 4.68 10.77
CA LEU A 218 15.33 4.31 11.70
C LEU A 218 15.64 4.70 13.15
N SER A 219 16.88 5.14 13.44
CA SER A 219 17.27 5.58 14.78
C SER A 219 16.45 6.79 15.28
N GLY A 220 15.94 7.62 14.35
CA GLY A 220 15.06 8.75 14.68
C GLY A 220 13.67 8.32 15.17
N LEU A 221 13.21 7.09 14.83
CA LEU A 221 11.92 6.57 15.29
C LEU A 221 11.88 6.43 16.81
N HIS A 222 12.96 5.95 17.40
CA HIS A 222 13.06 5.75 18.84
C HIS A 222 12.90 7.05 19.62
N GLU A 223 13.53 8.12 19.13
CA GLU A 223 13.42 9.45 19.72
C GLU A 223 11.99 10.00 19.58
N ILE A 224 11.36 9.82 18.42
CA ILE A 224 9.96 10.24 18.19
C ILE A 224 9.02 9.51 19.15
N PHE A 225 9.09 8.18 19.22
CA PHE A 225 8.24 7.38 20.12
C PHE A 225 8.47 7.74 21.58
N PHE A 226 9.72 7.98 21.98
CA PHE A 226 10.05 8.42 23.33
C PHE A 226 9.43 9.78 23.67
N LYS A 227 9.60 10.78 22.79
CA LYS A 227 9.02 12.12 22.98
C LYS A 227 7.49 12.08 23.06
N ILE A 228 6.85 11.27 22.23
CA ILE A 228 5.39 11.10 22.23
C ILE A 228 4.93 10.44 23.54
N THR A 229 5.62 9.40 23.99
CA THR A 229 5.38 8.74 25.28
C THR A 229 5.47 9.74 26.43
N GLN A 230 6.52 10.55 26.48
CA GLN A 230 6.68 11.59 27.50
C GLN A 230 5.59 12.66 27.45
N ALA A 231 5.22 13.10 26.24
CA ALA A 231 4.18 14.11 26.05
C ALA A 231 2.79 13.60 26.51
N CYS A 232 2.49 12.32 26.31
CA CYS A 232 1.26 11.68 26.77
C CYS A 232 1.23 11.45 28.29
N GLU A 233 2.37 11.16 28.93
CA GLU A 233 2.46 10.94 30.38
C GLU A 233 2.45 12.24 31.20
N ALA A 234 2.72 13.39 30.57
CA ALA A 234 2.69 14.68 31.24
C ALA A 234 1.29 15.00 31.79
N ARG A 235 1.20 15.37 33.08
CA ARG A 235 -0.06 15.73 33.77
C ARG A 235 -0.88 16.83 33.07
N ASP A 236 -0.24 17.63 32.23
CA ASP A 236 -0.85 18.75 31.48
C ASP A 236 -0.98 18.48 29.98
N ALA A 237 -0.94 17.22 29.51
CA ALA A 237 -0.96 16.86 28.09
C ALA A 237 -2.06 17.58 27.27
N LEU A 238 -3.24 17.81 27.87
CA LEU A 238 -4.35 18.55 27.25
C LEU A 238 -4.09 20.07 27.08
N LYS A 239 -3.26 20.67 27.93
CA LYS A 239 -2.90 22.11 27.88
C LYS A 239 -1.75 22.36 26.92
N THR A 240 -0.82 21.41 26.79
CA THR A 240 0.35 21.49 25.91
C THR A 240 0.12 20.85 24.54
N LEU A 241 -1.07 20.27 24.31
CA LEU A 241 -1.46 19.61 23.07
C LEU A 241 -1.24 20.47 21.81
N ASP A 242 -1.54 21.77 21.87
CA ASP A 242 -1.45 22.60 20.66
C ASP A 242 -0.02 22.89 20.20
N THR A 243 0.96 22.87 21.11
CA THR A 243 2.35 23.22 20.80
C THR A 243 3.24 21.99 20.74
N VAL A 244 3.17 21.12 21.74
CA VAL A 244 3.99 19.91 21.81
C VAL A 244 3.53 18.87 20.78
N PHE A 245 2.23 18.56 20.72
CA PHE A 245 1.76 17.60 19.72
C PHE A 245 1.80 18.17 18.30
N ALA A 246 1.65 19.48 18.09
CA ALA A 246 1.86 20.04 16.75
C ALA A 246 3.31 19.87 16.25
N SER A 247 4.30 20.07 17.13
CA SER A 247 5.72 19.82 16.80
C SER A 247 5.95 18.34 16.53
N LEU A 248 5.47 17.47 17.42
CA LEU A 248 5.67 16.03 17.28
C LEU A 248 4.96 15.45 16.06
N THR A 249 3.75 15.92 15.73
CA THR A 249 3.06 15.54 14.50
C THR A 249 3.90 15.91 13.29
N LYS A 250 4.47 17.13 13.24
CA LYS A 250 5.33 17.56 12.13
C LYS A 250 6.62 16.74 12.04
N GLU A 251 7.26 16.43 13.18
CA GLU A 251 8.44 15.55 13.23
C GLU A 251 8.10 14.13 12.75
N THR A 252 6.94 13.60 13.15
CA THR A 252 6.44 12.27 12.75
C THR A 252 6.09 12.24 11.26
N GLU A 253 5.44 13.28 10.73
CA GLU A 253 5.14 13.44 9.30
C GLU A 253 6.42 13.49 8.46
N ALA A 254 7.42 14.27 8.87
CA ALA A 254 8.70 14.37 8.15
C ALA A 254 9.46 13.03 8.13
N MET A 255 9.45 12.29 9.25
CA MET A 255 10.05 10.96 9.31
C MET A 255 9.26 9.97 8.44
N TYR A 256 7.93 10.04 8.47
CA TYR A 256 7.07 9.21 7.61
C TYR A 256 7.37 9.44 6.13
N GLU A 257 7.47 10.70 5.69
CA GLU A 257 7.85 11.06 4.31
C GLU A 257 9.24 10.54 3.95
N THR A 258 10.20 10.63 4.87
CA THR A 258 11.56 10.10 4.67
C THR A 258 11.53 8.58 4.48
N LEU A 259 10.78 7.84 5.32
CA LEU A 259 10.65 6.40 5.17
C LEU A 259 9.89 5.98 3.92
N GLN A 260 8.92 6.78 3.46
CA GLN A 260 8.25 6.54 2.18
C GLN A 260 9.21 6.69 0.99
N LEU A 261 10.12 7.68 1.03
CA LEU A 261 11.18 7.83 0.03
C LEU A 261 12.16 6.66 0.08
N ASP A 262 12.60 6.26 1.28
CA ASP A 262 13.48 5.10 1.47
C ASP A 262 12.81 3.80 0.98
N LEU A 263 11.50 3.63 1.22
CA LEU A 263 10.73 2.50 0.74
C LEU A 263 10.72 2.46 -0.79
N ALA A 264 10.42 3.57 -1.45
CA ALA A 264 10.39 3.67 -2.91
C ALA A 264 11.76 3.39 -3.53
N MET A 265 12.86 3.80 -2.87
CA MET A 265 14.21 3.46 -3.30
C MET A 265 14.48 1.96 -3.21
N VAL A 266 14.12 1.34 -2.09
CA VAL A 266 14.28 -0.12 -1.88
C VAL A 266 13.41 -0.93 -2.83
N GLU A 267 12.19 -0.47 -3.14
CA GLU A 267 11.34 -1.06 -4.19
C GLU A 267 12.04 -1.01 -5.55
N GLY A 268 12.68 0.11 -5.90
CA GLY A 268 13.49 0.21 -7.12
C GLY A 268 14.71 -0.75 -7.13
N GLU A 269 15.39 -0.91 -5.99
CA GLU A 269 16.49 -1.89 -5.88
C GLU A 269 16.00 -3.34 -6.00
N LEU A 270 14.80 -3.66 -5.49
CA LEU A 270 14.18 -4.96 -5.67
C LEU A 270 13.89 -5.22 -7.15
N ASP A 271 13.32 -4.24 -7.86
CA ASP A 271 13.06 -4.34 -9.31
C ASP A 271 14.35 -4.60 -10.10
N GLU A 272 15.46 -3.93 -9.73
CA GLU A 272 16.77 -4.15 -10.34
C GLU A 272 17.27 -5.58 -10.12
N ILE A 273 17.15 -6.14 -8.91
CA ILE A 273 17.58 -7.51 -8.64
C ILE A 273 16.65 -8.53 -9.32
N GLU A 274 15.35 -8.24 -9.43
CA GLU A 274 14.44 -9.08 -10.21
C GLU A 274 14.81 -9.09 -11.69
N ALA A 275 15.20 -7.95 -12.25
CA ALA A 275 15.72 -7.86 -13.61
C ALA A 275 17.04 -8.66 -13.75
N GLU A 276 17.97 -8.52 -12.80
CA GLU A 276 19.22 -9.30 -12.77
C GLU A 276 18.94 -10.81 -12.72
N THR A 277 17.95 -11.23 -11.94
CA THR A 277 17.50 -12.63 -11.84
C THR A 277 16.97 -13.14 -13.18
N ARG A 278 16.13 -12.34 -13.85
CA ARG A 278 15.58 -12.68 -15.18
C ARG A 278 16.69 -12.80 -16.22
N ASP A 279 17.59 -11.83 -16.26
CA ASP A 279 18.73 -11.80 -17.19
C ASP A 279 19.68 -12.96 -16.95
N TRP A 280 19.94 -13.30 -15.68
CA TRP A 280 20.73 -14.47 -15.30
C TRP A 280 20.09 -15.75 -15.84
N MET A 281 18.79 -15.97 -15.59
CA MET A 281 18.08 -17.15 -16.09
C MET A 281 18.08 -17.21 -17.62
N GLN A 282 17.87 -16.07 -18.29
CA GLN A 282 17.87 -15.98 -19.75
C GLN A 282 19.24 -16.35 -20.32
N ARG A 283 20.31 -15.73 -19.82
CA ARG A 283 21.68 -15.95 -20.28
C ARG A 283 22.07 -17.42 -20.26
N TYR A 284 21.76 -18.13 -19.18
CA TYR A 284 22.11 -19.55 -19.06
C TYR A 284 21.14 -20.44 -19.84
N THR A 285 19.88 -20.04 -19.98
CA THR A 285 18.94 -20.72 -20.88
C THR A 285 19.40 -20.65 -22.35
N ASP A 286 19.96 -19.51 -22.79
CA ASP A 286 20.48 -19.33 -24.14
C ASP A 286 21.75 -20.16 -24.39
N GLN A 287 22.61 -20.31 -23.38
CA GLN A 287 23.79 -21.18 -23.47
C GLN A 287 23.45 -22.67 -23.61
N VAL A 288 22.27 -23.08 -23.16
CA VAL A 288 21.72 -24.44 -23.34
C VAL A 288 21.08 -24.62 -24.74
N GLN A 289 20.86 -23.51 -25.47
CA GLN A 289 20.29 -23.50 -26.81
C GLN A 289 21.35 -23.42 -27.93
N ALA A 290 22.50 -22.81 -27.65
CA ALA A 290 23.66 -22.73 -28.54
C ALA A 290 24.41 -24.06 -28.67
#